data_AF-A0A329I141-F1
#
_entry.id   AF-A0A329I141-F1
#
_cell.length_a   1.000
_cell.length_b   1.000
_cell.length_c   1.000
_cell.angle_alpha   90.00
_cell.angle_beta   90.00
_cell.angle_gamma   90.00
#
_symmetry.space_group_name_H-M   'P 1'
#
loop_
_entity.id
_entity.type
_entity.pdbx_description
1 polymer ?
#
loop_
_entity_poly.entity_id
_entity_poly.type
_entity_poly.pdbx_seq_one_letter_code
_entity_poly.pdbx_strand_id
1 'polypeptide(L)' 'MKIMFLVLLWLAVTFLTMLSLYRFVPPETQYAMAEYFGFYGDERVMDFVLYCFFAIAISVASASTFCAFLLLRK' A
#
# COMPACT_ATOMS: atom_id res chain seq x y z
N MET A 1 15.09 18.48 -9.66
CA MET A 1 14.35 17.73 -10.71
C MET A 1 14.28 16.24 -10.39
N LYS A 2 15.41 15.49 -10.37
CA LYS A 2 15.39 14.02 -10.14
C LYS A 2 14.76 13.59 -8.80
N ILE A 3 15.05 14.29 -7.70
CA ILE A 3 14.47 13.99 -6.38
C ILE A 3 12.96 14.25 -6.36
N MET A 4 12.52 15.39 -6.91
CA MET A 4 11.11 15.73 -7.01
C MET A 4 10.32 14.69 -7.82
N PHE A 5 10.91 14.18 -8.90
CA PHE A 5 10.35 13.06 -9.66
C PHE A 5 10.22 11.79 -8.81
N LEU A 6 11.25 11.41 -8.05
CA LEU A 6 11.20 10.23 -7.17
C LEU A 6 10.15 10.36 -6.06
N VAL A 7 9.98 11.56 -5.49
CA VAL A 7 8.93 11.83 -4.50
C VAL A 7 7.54 11.68 -5.13
N LEU A 8 7.31 12.28 -6.31
CA LEU A 8 6.04 12.15 -7.02
C LEU A 8 5.75 10.70 -7.43
N LEU A 9 6.77 9.97 -7.87
CA LEU A 9 6.67 8.54 -8.18
C LEU A 9 6.25 7.75 -6.93
N TRP A 10 6.90 7.98 -5.79
CA TRP A 10 6.58 7.28 -4.55
C TRP A 10 5.13 7.56 -4.10
N LEU A 11 4.68 8.81 -4.19
CA LEU A 11 3.30 9.20 -3.86
C LEU A 11 2.29 8.54 -4.82
N ALA A 12 2.55 8.60 -6.12
CA ALA A 12 1.69 8.01 -7.13
C ALA A 12 1.57 6.49 -6.96
N VAL A 13 2.69 5.79 -6.74
CA VAL A 13 2.68 4.35 -6.52
C VAL A 13 1.93 4.01 -5.24
N THR A 14 2.17 4.73 -4.13
CA THR A 14 1.45 4.51 -2.86
C THR A 14 -0.06 4.62 -3.06
N PHE A 15 -0.52 5.69 -3.71
CA PHE A 15 -1.94 5.93 -3.96
C PHE A 15 -2.55 4.86 -4.88
N LEU A 16 -1.88 4.54 -5.99
CA LEU A 16 -2.36 3.53 -6.94
C LEU A 16 -2.39 2.13 -6.33
N THR A 17 -1.41 1.77 -5.49
CA THR A 17 -1.42 0.48 -4.79
C THR A 17 -2.56 0.41 -3.79
N MET A 18 -2.79 1.46 -2.98
CA MET A 18 -3.93 1.52 -2.06
C MET A 18 -5.26 1.39 -2.81
N LEU A 19 -5.45 2.18 -3.86
CA LEU A 19 -6.65 2.14 -4.70
C LEU A 19 -6.88 0.74 -5.28
N SER A 20 -5.81 0.10 -5.76
CA SER A 20 -5.86 -1.24 -6.33
C SER A 20 -6.22 -2.29 -5.29
N LEU A 21 -5.62 -2.24 -4.10
CA LEU A 21 -5.93 -3.17 -3.01
C LEU A 21 -7.40 -3.08 -2.60
N TYR A 22 -7.92 -1.87 -2.38
CA TYR A 22 -9.34 -1.68 -2.06
C TYR A 22 -10.29 -2.05 -3.21
N ARG A 23 -9.85 -1.93 -4.46
CA ARG A 23 -10.66 -2.29 -5.62
C ARG A 23 -10.69 -3.80 -5.88
N PHE A 24 -9.59 -4.50 -5.65
CA PHE A 24 -9.43 -5.90 -6.03
C PHE A 24 -9.56 -6.89 -4.87
N VAL A 25 -9.33 -6.46 -3.63
CA VAL A 25 -9.56 -7.31 -2.46
C VAL A 25 -10.98 -7.07 -1.97
N PRO A 26 -11.89 -8.04 -2.11
CA PRO A 26 -13.29 -7.83 -1.76
C PRO A 26 -13.46 -7.77 -0.23
N PRO A 27 -14.51 -7.08 0.28
CA PRO A 27 -14.71 -6.89 1.72
C PRO A 27 -14.68 -8.20 2.50
N GLU A 28 -15.31 -9.27 2.01
CA GLU A 28 -15.36 -10.57 2.69
C GLU A 28 -13.97 -11.12 2.97
N THR A 29 -13.01 -10.89 2.07
CA THR A 29 -11.61 -11.29 2.26
C THR A 29 -10.90 -10.39 3.27
N GLN A 30 -11.21 -9.10 3.28
CA GLN A 30 -10.66 -8.14 4.26
C GLN A 30 -11.11 -8.50 5.68
N TYR A 31 -12.40 -8.80 5.85
CA TYR A 31 -12.97 -9.25 7.12
C TYR A 31 -12.41 -10.59 7.56
N ALA A 32 -12.39 -11.60 6.68
CA ALA A 32 -11.82 -12.92 7.00
C ALA A 32 -10.34 -12.84 7.41
N MET A 33 -9.56 -11.97 6.76
CA MET A 33 -8.18 -11.70 7.15
C MET A 33 -8.10 -11.09 8.55
N ALA A 34 -8.88 -10.04 8.83
CA ALA A 34 -8.87 -9.38 10.15
C ALA A 34 -9.29 -10.34 11.28
N GLU A 35 -10.34 -11.14 11.06
CA GLU A 35 -10.82 -12.13 12.02
C GLU A 35 -9.79 -13.24 12.27
N TYR A 36 -9.04 -13.65 11.25
CA TYR A 36 -7.92 -14.60 11.42
C TYR A 36 -6.85 -14.08 12.38
N PHE A 37 -6.62 -12.77 12.43
CA PHE A 37 -5.70 -12.13 13.38
C PHE A 37 -6.38 -11.74 14.70
N GLY A 38 -7.63 -12.13 14.92
CA GLY A 38 -8.37 -11.87 16.16
C GLY A 38 -8.95 -10.46 16.28
N PHE A 39 -9.03 -9.71 15.17
CA PHE A 39 -9.72 -8.43 15.12
C PHE A 39 -11.19 -8.64 14.77
N TYR A 40 -12.07 -8.24 15.68
CA TYR A 40 -13.52 -8.34 15.54
C TYR A 40 -14.17 -6.97 15.69
N GLY A 41 -15.29 -6.77 14.99
CA GLY A 41 -16.03 -5.51 14.96
C GLY A 41 -15.55 -4.57 13.86
N ASP A 42 -16.49 -3.92 13.19
CA ASP A 42 -16.25 -3.16 11.94
C ASP A 42 -15.14 -2.13 12.06
N GLU A 43 -15.11 -1.34 13.14
CA GLU A 43 -14.08 -0.30 13.34
C GLU A 43 -12.67 -0.89 13.42
N ARG A 44 -12.49 -1.99 14.17
CA ARG A 44 -11.19 -2.64 14.36
C ARG A 44 -10.73 -3.36 13.11
N VAL A 45 -11.67 -3.96 12.36
CA VAL A 45 -11.40 -4.59 11.07
C VAL A 45 -10.93 -3.54 10.07
N MET A 46 -11.64 -2.42 9.98
CA MET A 46 -11.30 -1.32 9.06
C MET A 46 -9.90 -0.76 9.35
N ASP A 47 -9.57 -0.50 10.62
CA ASP A 47 -8.25 -0.01 11.02
C ASP A 47 -7.15 -1.03 10.67
N PHE A 48 -7.36 -2.31 11.01
CA PHE A 48 -6.40 -3.36 10.70
C PHE A 48 -6.12 -3.47 9.19
N VAL A 49 -7.17 -3.51 8.38
CA VAL A 49 -7.08 -3.60 6.92
C VAL A 49 -6.38 -2.37 6.35
N LEU A 50 -6.70 -1.17 6.85
CA LEU A 50 -6.05 0.07 6.44
C LEU A 50 -4.54 0.01 6.69
N TYR A 51 -4.10 -0.40 7.89
CA TYR A 51 -2.67 -0.50 8.19
C TYR A 51 -1.97 -1.58 7.35
N CYS A 52 -2.60 -2.73 7.13
CA CYS A 52 -2.06 -3.78 6.26
C CYS A 52 -1.88 -3.28 4.83
N PHE A 53 -2.91 -2.67 4.25
CA PHE A 53 -2.85 -2.18 2.87
C PHE A 53 -1.85 -1.05 2.73
N PHE A 54 -1.79 -0.15 3.71
CA PHE A 54 -0.83 0.95 3.71
C PHE A 54 0.61 0.47 3.82
N ALA A 55 0.88 -0.55 4.64
CA ALA A 55 2.20 -1.18 4.72
C ALA A 55 2.63 -1.81 3.39
N ILE A 56 1.71 -2.50 2.70
CA ILE A 56 1.96 -3.05 1.35
C ILE A 56 2.25 -1.91 0.37
N ALA A 57 1.42 -0.87 0.36
CA ALA A 57 1.58 0.27 -0.54
C ALA A 57 2.92 0.99 -0.36
N ILE A 58 3.32 1.28 0.88
CA ILE A 58 4.62 1.88 1.20
C ILE A 58 5.77 0.98 0.75
N SER A 59 5.65 -0.34 0.94
CA SER A 59 6.69 -1.29 0.55
C SER A 59 6.89 -1.31 -0.96
N VAL A 60 5.79 -1.37 -1.73
CA VAL A 60 5.81 -1.33 -3.20
C VAL A 60 6.33 0.02 -3.71
N ALA A 61 5.87 1.12 -3.13
CA ALA A 61 6.34 2.46 -3.49
C ALA A 61 7.83 2.65 -3.21
N SER A 62 8.33 2.15 -2.08
CA SER A 62 9.73 2.24 -1.70
C SER A 62 10.61 1.38 -2.60
N ALA A 63 10.20 0.14 -2.89
CA ALA A 63 10.92 -0.74 -3.80
C ALA A 63 10.98 -0.18 -5.23
N SER A 64 9.86 0.31 -5.78
CA SER A 64 9.82 0.92 -7.12
C SER A 64 10.64 2.20 -7.20
N THR A 65 10.58 3.06 -6.18
CA THR A 65 11.37 4.29 -6.11
C THR A 65 12.87 3.98 -5.99
N PHE A 66 13.24 2.96 -5.22
CA PHE A 66 14.63 2.50 -5.12
C PHE A 66 15.14 1.97 -6.46
N CYS A 67 14.36 1.14 -7.16
CA CYS A 67 14.69 0.68 -8.50
C CYS A 67 14.85 1.86 -9.49
N ALA A 68 13.93 2.82 -9.48
CA ALA A 68 14.01 4.02 -10.31
C ALA A 68 15.26 4.86 -10.00
N PHE A 69 15.62 5.00 -8.72
CA PHE A 69 16.84 5.67 -8.30
C PHE A 69 18.09 4.97 -8.86
N LEU A 70 18.17 3.64 -8.78
CA LEU A 70 19.28 2.86 -9.34
C LEU A 70 19.41 3.03 -10.85
N LEU A 71 18.29 3.12 -11.58
CA LEU A 71 18.27 3.34 -13.02
C LEU A 71 18.69 4.76 -13.41
N LEU A 72 18.25 5.79 -12.66
CA LEU A 72 18.58 7.20 -12.92
C LEU A 72 20.00 7.61 -12.49
N ARG A 73 20.68 6.74 -11.74
CA ARG A 73 22.08 6.88 -11.32
C ARG A 73 23.07 6.40 -12.39
N LYS A 74 22.66 5.46 -13.25
CA LYS A 74 23.40 5.12 -14.48
C LYS A 74 23.27 6.26 -15.48
#